data_AF-A0A7S0UNR8-F1
#
_entry.id   AF-A0A7S0UNR8-F1
#
_cell.length_a   1.000
_cell.length_b   1.000
_cell.length_c   1.000
_cell.angle_alpha   90.00
_cell.angle_beta   90.00
_cell.angle_gamma   90.00
#
_symmetry.space_group_name_H-M   'P 1'
#
loop_
_entity.id
_entity.type
_entity.pdbx_description
1 polymer ?
#
loop_
_entity_poly.entity_id
_entity_poly.type
_entity_poly.pdbx_seq_one_letter_code
_entity_poly.pdbx_strand_id
1 'polypeptide(L)'
;MPPKKEDKSKGGEETLTRIAIVKEDRCKPKKCRQECKKFCPVVKTGKLCIEVSPTSIMTSISEELCIGCGICVKKCPFDAINIINLPKNLVSETTHRYGPNTFKLHRLPMPRPGQVLGLVGTNGIGKSTALKVLSGKLKPNLGRFDSPPDWKEVLQYFRGSELQNYFNRVLEDNLIAVIKPQFVDNIPKAVRGNVRQILEKRAEKETYPLEDLETLLQVLDLAQVCDRNVENLSGGELQRFAIAMSAIQRADVYMMDEPSSYLDVNQRLKAAKVIRNLLDIQKYVVVVEHDLSVLDYLSDFICCLYGKPGVYGVVTLPFSVREGINIFLDGFVPTENLRFRDESLSFKMADQDSDQEIKKFALNQYPHLVKVQGNFTLNVEAGEFTDSEIVVMLGENGTGKTTFIRMLAGLMPSDDA
;
A
#
# COMPACT_ATOMS: atom_id res chain seq x y z
N MET A 1 -44.07 35.49 -35.46
CA MET A 1 -43.84 35.20 -34.02
C MET A 1 -42.96 33.97 -33.94
N PRO A 2 -41.73 34.06 -33.40
CA PRO A 2 -40.85 32.91 -33.29
C PRO A 2 -41.29 32.01 -32.11
N PRO A 3 -41.01 30.69 -32.16
CA PRO A 3 -41.43 29.76 -31.12
C PRO A 3 -40.57 29.92 -29.85
N LYS A 4 -41.21 29.74 -28.69
CA LYS A 4 -40.64 29.87 -27.35
C LYS A 4 -39.45 28.93 -27.14
N LYS A 5 -38.35 29.47 -26.63
CA LYS A 5 -37.24 28.70 -26.03
C LYS A 5 -37.77 27.92 -24.82
N GLU A 6 -37.64 26.60 -24.85
CA GLU A 6 -37.76 25.76 -23.65
C GLU A 6 -36.45 25.84 -22.86
N ASP A 7 -36.54 26.32 -21.62
CA ASP A 7 -35.47 26.29 -20.63
C ASP A 7 -35.15 24.84 -20.27
N LYS A 8 -34.05 24.31 -20.80
CA LYS A 8 -33.38 23.12 -20.27
C LYS A 8 -32.58 23.51 -19.02
N SER A 9 -33.26 23.72 -17.91
CA SER A 9 -32.63 23.83 -16.59
C SER A 9 -33.40 23.00 -15.55
N LYS A 10 -33.29 21.68 -15.67
CA LYS A 10 -33.50 20.76 -14.53
C LYS A 10 -32.39 19.71 -14.56
N GLY A 11 -31.20 20.12 -14.15
CA GLY A 11 -30.22 19.16 -13.63
C GLY A 11 -30.82 18.57 -12.36
N GLY A 12 -31.01 17.25 -12.34
CA GLY A 12 -31.39 16.56 -11.10
C GLY A 12 -30.30 16.81 -10.07
N GLU A 13 -30.65 17.33 -8.89
CA GLU A 13 -29.74 17.37 -7.76
C GLU A 13 -29.36 15.93 -7.41
N GLU A 14 -28.17 15.51 -7.86
CA GLU A 14 -27.53 14.29 -7.40
C GLU A 14 -27.32 14.43 -5.89
N THR A 15 -28.21 13.80 -5.14
CA THR A 15 -28.15 13.77 -3.67
C THR A 15 -26.91 12.98 -3.26
N LEU A 16 -25.79 13.68 -3.05
CA LEU A 16 -24.51 13.09 -2.65
C LEU A 16 -24.66 12.25 -1.37
N THR A 17 -24.11 11.04 -1.37
CA THR A 17 -24.14 10.17 -0.19
C THR A 17 -22.95 10.51 0.71
N ARG A 18 -23.17 10.46 2.03
CA ARG A 18 -22.19 10.92 3.01
C ARG A 18 -21.54 9.73 3.71
N ILE A 19 -20.22 9.77 3.83
CA ILE A 19 -19.49 8.88 4.72
C ILE A 19 -19.06 9.69 5.94
N ALA A 20 -19.37 9.18 7.12
CA ALA A 20 -18.83 9.68 8.38
C ALA A 20 -17.88 8.62 8.95
N ILE A 21 -16.60 8.96 9.13
CA ILE A 21 -15.59 8.08 9.74
C ILE A 21 -15.12 8.68 11.06
N VAL A 22 -14.98 7.83 12.07
CA VAL A 22 -14.49 8.21 13.39
C VAL A 22 -13.25 7.38 13.71
N LYS A 23 -12.13 8.06 13.91
CA LYS A 23 -10.82 7.47 14.23
C LYS A 23 -10.76 7.10 15.71
N GLU A 24 -10.70 5.80 16.01
CA GLU A 24 -10.71 5.27 17.38
C GLU A 24 -9.50 5.73 18.20
N ASP A 25 -8.31 5.76 17.60
CA ASP A 25 -7.06 6.20 18.22
C ASP A 25 -7.10 7.66 18.72
N ARG A 26 -7.89 8.51 18.06
CA ARG A 26 -8.02 9.94 18.36
C ARG A 26 -9.29 10.30 19.14
N CYS A 27 -10.36 9.53 18.98
CA CYS A 27 -11.64 9.84 19.60
C CYS A 27 -11.58 9.64 21.12
N LYS A 28 -11.68 10.73 21.90
CA LYS A 28 -11.68 10.66 23.37
C LYS A 28 -12.91 11.35 23.96
N PRO A 29 -14.10 10.70 23.97
CA PRO A 29 -15.37 11.28 24.44
C PRO A 29 -15.32 11.85 25.87
N LYS A 30 -14.51 11.24 26.75
CA LYS A 30 -14.26 11.72 28.13
C LYS A 30 -13.56 13.09 28.18
N LYS A 31 -12.68 13.37 27.23
CA LYS A 31 -11.81 14.57 27.23
C LYS A 31 -12.34 15.70 26.33
N CYS A 32 -13.18 15.40 25.34
CA CYS A 32 -13.68 16.41 24.37
C CYS A 32 -15.03 17.05 24.73
N ARG A 33 -15.60 16.76 25.91
CA ARG A 33 -16.93 17.27 26.35
C ARG A 33 -18.06 17.03 25.33
N GLN A 34 -17.92 16.04 24.46
CA GLN A 34 -18.83 15.68 23.36
C GLN A 34 -19.22 16.87 22.45
N GLU A 35 -18.26 17.72 22.08
CA GLU A 35 -18.49 18.88 21.20
C GLU A 35 -19.15 18.53 19.87
N CYS A 36 -18.81 17.37 19.29
CA CYS A 36 -19.42 16.85 18.07
C CYS A 36 -20.96 16.78 18.16
N LYS A 37 -21.50 16.27 19.27
CA LYS A 37 -22.94 16.18 19.53
C LYS A 37 -23.57 17.55 19.80
N LYS A 38 -22.90 18.38 20.60
CA LYS A 38 -23.40 19.72 21.00
C LYS A 38 -23.53 20.70 19.84
N PHE A 39 -22.58 20.68 18.90
CA PHE A 39 -22.54 21.60 17.77
C PHE A 39 -23.24 21.06 16.51
N CYS A 40 -23.67 19.80 16.50
CA CYS A 40 -24.38 19.24 15.34
C CYS A 40 -25.78 19.86 15.19
N PRO A 41 -26.09 20.51 14.04
CA PRO A 41 -27.39 21.14 13.83
C PRO A 41 -28.53 20.11 13.81
N VAL A 42 -28.29 18.91 13.27
CA VAL A 42 -29.30 17.84 13.20
C VAL A 42 -29.68 17.34 14.60
N VAL A 43 -28.71 17.25 15.51
CA VAL A 43 -28.97 16.92 16.91
C VAL A 43 -29.73 18.04 17.61
N LYS A 44 -29.42 19.31 17.31
CA LYS A 44 -30.18 20.46 17.84
C LYS A 44 -31.64 20.47 17.40
N THR A 45 -31.95 19.92 16.21
CA THR A 45 -33.33 19.74 15.75
C THR A 45 -34.05 18.52 16.36
N GLY A 46 -33.41 17.79 17.28
CA GLY A 46 -34.01 16.65 17.99
C GLY A 46 -33.81 15.28 17.35
N LYS A 47 -33.06 15.18 16.24
CA LYS A 47 -32.77 13.90 15.57
C LYS A 47 -31.47 13.27 16.08
N LEU A 48 -31.42 11.93 16.16
CA LEU A 48 -30.26 11.18 16.65
C LEU A 48 -29.18 11.00 15.56
N CYS A 49 -28.62 12.11 15.08
CA CYS A 49 -27.55 12.06 14.08
C CYS A 49 -26.19 11.66 14.68
N ILE A 50 -25.89 12.10 15.90
CA ILE A 50 -24.62 11.79 16.59
C ILE A 50 -24.94 11.24 17.97
N GLU A 51 -24.48 10.02 18.23
CA GLU A 51 -24.64 9.31 19.49
C GLU A 51 -23.29 9.16 20.18
N VAL A 52 -23.17 9.78 21.35
CA VAL A 52 -21.98 9.72 22.19
C VAL A 52 -22.34 10.06 23.62
N SER A 53 -21.78 9.31 24.56
CA SER A 53 -21.79 9.58 26.00
C SER A 53 -20.36 9.71 26.53
N PRO A 54 -20.15 10.23 27.76
CA PRO A 54 -18.83 10.23 28.40
C PRO A 54 -18.26 8.82 28.64
N THR A 55 -19.12 7.80 28.75
CA THR A 55 -18.70 6.40 28.93
C THR A 55 -18.45 5.68 27.61
N SER A 56 -18.95 6.21 26.49
CA SER A 56 -18.69 5.65 25.17
C SER A 56 -17.19 5.58 24.87
N ILE A 57 -16.78 4.46 24.27
CA ILE A 57 -15.42 4.28 23.75
C ILE A 57 -15.21 5.21 22.55
N MET A 58 -16.21 5.30 21.66
CA MET A 58 -16.17 6.12 20.45
C MET A 58 -17.50 6.83 20.17
N THR A 59 -17.46 7.85 19.32
CA THR A 59 -18.67 8.53 18.81
C THR A 59 -19.23 7.75 17.62
N SER A 60 -20.55 7.53 17.58
CA SER A 60 -21.26 7.00 16.42
C SER A 60 -21.98 8.12 15.67
N ILE A 61 -21.93 8.10 14.35
CA ILE A 61 -22.56 9.10 13.47
C ILE A 61 -23.42 8.38 12.44
N SER A 62 -24.73 8.69 12.43
CA SER A 62 -25.66 8.20 11.41
C SER A 62 -25.39 8.88 10.06
N GLU A 63 -25.01 8.08 9.06
CA GLU A 63 -24.76 8.53 7.69
C GLU A 63 -26.04 8.98 6.98
N GLU A 64 -27.20 8.42 7.35
CA GLU A 64 -28.51 8.75 6.80
C GLU A 64 -29.03 10.12 7.27
N LEU A 65 -28.87 10.41 8.57
CA LEU A 65 -29.37 11.64 9.18
C LEU A 65 -28.38 12.81 9.02
N CYS A 66 -27.10 12.53 8.80
CA CYS A 66 -26.07 13.55 8.66
C CYS A 66 -26.31 14.40 7.41
N ILE A 67 -26.34 15.74 7.56
CA ILE A 67 -26.50 16.68 6.44
C ILE A 67 -25.18 17.07 5.74
N GLY A 68 -24.03 16.58 6.22
CA GLY A 68 -22.74 16.86 5.60
C GLY A 68 -22.16 18.26 5.85
N CYS A 69 -22.71 19.01 6.82
CA CYS A 69 -22.28 20.39 7.11
C CYS A 69 -20.83 20.55 7.61
N GLY A 70 -20.15 19.46 8.01
CA GLY A 70 -18.76 19.48 8.46
C GLY A 70 -18.49 20.19 9.81
N ILE A 71 -19.52 20.65 10.53
CA ILE A 71 -19.36 21.39 11.79
C ILE A 71 -18.68 20.53 12.86
N CYS A 72 -19.08 19.26 12.99
CA CYS A 72 -18.47 18.34 13.97
C CYS A 72 -17.00 18.01 13.66
N VAL A 73 -16.58 18.11 12.39
CA VAL A 73 -15.17 17.96 11.98
C VAL A 73 -14.36 19.15 12.52
N LYS A 74 -14.79 20.38 12.21
CA LYS A 74 -14.12 21.62 12.65
C LYS A 74 -14.11 21.81 14.16
N LYS A 75 -15.13 21.28 14.86
CA LYS A 75 -15.27 21.37 16.32
C LYS A 75 -14.71 20.17 17.06
N CYS A 76 -14.09 19.19 16.39
CA CYS A 76 -13.44 18.09 17.09
C CYS A 76 -12.05 18.53 17.58
N PRO A 77 -11.77 18.58 18.89
CA PRO A 77 -10.47 19.01 19.40
C PRO A 77 -9.34 18.01 19.10
N PHE A 78 -9.68 16.79 18.66
CA PHE A 78 -8.73 15.70 18.39
C PHE A 78 -8.64 15.34 16.90
N ASP A 79 -9.34 16.07 16.01
CA ASP A 79 -9.41 15.75 14.58
C ASP A 79 -9.74 14.26 14.32
N ALA A 80 -10.72 13.76 15.08
CA ALA A 80 -11.11 12.35 15.07
C ALA A 80 -12.22 12.04 14.08
N ILE A 81 -12.93 13.04 13.56
CA ILE A 81 -14.12 12.87 12.72
C ILE A 81 -13.80 13.34 11.30
N ASN A 82 -14.13 12.51 10.32
CA ASN A 82 -14.09 12.88 8.89
C ASN A 82 -15.49 12.72 8.30
N ILE A 83 -15.97 13.75 7.61
CA ILE A 83 -17.20 13.70 6.81
C ILE A 83 -16.81 13.94 5.35
N ILE A 84 -17.19 13.02 4.48
CA ILE A 84 -16.91 13.09 3.04
C ILE A 84 -18.21 12.90 2.29
N ASN A 85 -18.42 13.74 1.28
CA ASN A 85 -19.49 13.55 0.30
C ASN A 85 -18.92 12.70 -0.84
N LEU A 86 -19.49 11.51 -1.03
CA LEU A 86 -19.19 10.64 -2.15
C LEU A 86 -20.28 10.72 -3.21
N PRO A 87 -19.91 10.54 -4.50
CA PRO A 87 -20.86 10.19 -5.54
C PRO A 87 -21.70 8.96 -5.16
N LYS A 88 -23.00 8.99 -5.45
CA LYS A 88 -23.93 7.88 -5.15
C LYS A 88 -23.48 6.55 -5.75
N ASN A 89 -22.90 6.58 -6.95
CA ASN A 89 -22.49 5.38 -7.69
C ASN A 89 -21.46 4.54 -6.91
N LEU A 90 -20.60 5.17 -6.10
CA LEU A 90 -19.60 4.44 -5.31
C LEU A 90 -20.22 3.69 -4.13
N VAL A 91 -21.36 4.13 -3.62
CA VAL A 91 -22.00 3.48 -2.47
C VAL A 91 -22.58 2.14 -2.87
N SER A 92 -23.21 2.05 -4.05
CA SER A 92 -23.65 0.78 -4.63
C SER A 92 -22.50 -0.18 -4.88
N GLU A 93 -21.27 0.32 -4.99
CA GLU A 93 -20.06 -0.46 -5.29
C GLU A 93 -19.26 -0.85 -4.03
N THR A 94 -19.85 -0.69 -2.84
CA THR A 94 -19.19 -1.02 -1.57
C THR A 94 -18.95 -2.52 -1.47
N THR A 95 -17.68 -2.92 -1.39
CA THR A 95 -17.29 -4.34 -1.26
C THR A 95 -17.17 -4.77 0.19
N HIS A 96 -16.54 -3.95 1.04
CA HIS A 96 -16.29 -4.32 2.42
C HIS A 96 -16.27 -3.11 3.36
N ARG A 97 -16.75 -3.32 4.59
CA ARG A 97 -16.71 -2.36 5.69
C ARG A 97 -16.49 -3.10 7.01
N TYR A 98 -15.57 -2.64 7.85
CA TYR A 98 -15.27 -3.32 9.12
C TYR A 98 -16.32 -3.10 10.22
N GLY A 99 -17.09 -2.01 10.14
CA GLY A 99 -18.06 -1.61 11.15
C GLY A 99 -18.59 -0.19 10.94
N PRO A 100 -19.45 0.32 11.84
CA PRO A 100 -20.01 1.66 11.73
C PRO A 100 -18.90 2.70 11.84
N ASN A 101 -18.95 3.72 10.99
CA ASN A 101 -17.95 4.81 10.91
C ASN A 101 -16.48 4.36 10.77
N THR A 102 -16.24 3.17 10.20
CA THR A 102 -14.89 2.66 9.86
C THR A 102 -14.65 2.65 8.35
N PHE A 103 -13.41 2.37 7.97
CA PHE A 103 -12.94 2.30 6.59
C PHE A 103 -13.87 1.49 5.66
N LYS A 104 -14.16 2.04 4.47
CA LYS A 104 -14.92 1.37 3.40
C LYS A 104 -14.04 1.10 2.19
N LEU A 105 -14.09 -0.12 1.68
CA LEU A 105 -13.48 -0.49 0.40
C LEU A 105 -14.56 -0.57 -0.68
N HIS A 106 -14.35 0.14 -1.78
CA HIS A 106 -15.21 0.16 -2.95
C HIS A 106 -14.48 -0.52 -4.11
N ARG A 107 -15.20 -1.40 -4.81
CA ARG A 107 -14.66 -2.28 -5.85
C ARG A 107 -13.50 -3.18 -5.37
N LEU A 108 -13.05 -4.07 -6.24
CA LEU A 108 -11.90 -4.94 -6.03
C LEU A 108 -11.05 -4.99 -7.29
N PRO A 109 -9.73 -5.22 -7.16
CA PRO A 109 -8.89 -5.50 -8.30
C PRO A 109 -9.27 -6.84 -8.92
N MET A 110 -9.20 -6.94 -10.26
CA MET A 110 -9.64 -8.10 -11.03
C MET A 110 -8.43 -8.90 -11.52
N PRO A 111 -7.95 -9.91 -10.77
CA PRO A 111 -6.80 -10.69 -11.18
C PRO A 111 -7.16 -11.61 -12.37
N ARG A 112 -6.25 -11.70 -13.34
CA ARG A 112 -6.37 -12.59 -14.51
C ARG A 112 -5.26 -13.65 -14.47
N PRO A 113 -5.54 -14.88 -14.89
CA PRO A 113 -4.52 -15.91 -14.94
C PRO A 113 -3.51 -15.61 -16.07
N GLY A 114 -2.24 -16.00 -15.87
CA GLY A 114 -1.18 -15.75 -16.85
C GLY A 114 -0.76 -14.28 -16.97
N GLN A 115 -1.21 -13.42 -16.05
CA GLN A 115 -0.83 -12.00 -16.03
C GLN A 115 -0.47 -11.55 -14.61
N VAL A 116 0.45 -10.59 -14.52
CA VAL A 116 0.78 -9.90 -13.27
C VAL A 116 -0.08 -8.65 -13.14
N LEU A 117 -0.93 -8.61 -12.11
CA LEU A 117 -1.71 -7.43 -11.77
C LEU A 117 -0.99 -6.59 -10.73
N GLY A 118 -0.58 -5.39 -11.11
CA GLY A 118 0.01 -4.39 -10.24
C GLY A 118 -1.04 -3.53 -9.54
N LEU A 119 -0.85 -3.26 -8.26
CA LEU A 119 -1.69 -2.37 -7.45
C LEU A 119 -0.85 -1.22 -6.93
N VAL A 120 -1.26 0.00 -7.25
CA VAL A 120 -0.60 1.24 -6.81
C VAL A 120 -1.59 2.14 -6.08
N GLY A 121 -1.14 2.82 -5.03
CA GLY A 121 -1.98 3.73 -4.27
C GLY A 121 -1.37 4.09 -2.92
N THR A 122 -1.85 5.16 -2.30
CA THR A 122 -1.32 5.62 -1.00
C THR A 122 -1.55 4.60 0.12
N ASN A 123 -0.80 4.71 1.21
CA ASN A 123 -1.02 3.86 2.39
C ASN A 123 -2.37 4.13 3.05
N GLY A 124 -2.96 3.08 3.63
CA GLY A 124 -4.27 3.16 4.28
C GLY A 124 -5.47 3.28 3.33
N ILE A 125 -5.29 3.03 2.03
CA ILE A 125 -6.36 3.06 1.03
C ILE A 125 -7.03 1.70 0.78
N GLY A 126 -6.64 0.66 1.53
CA GLY A 126 -7.28 -0.66 1.46
C GLY A 126 -6.62 -1.68 0.53
N LYS A 127 -5.39 -1.45 0.05
CA LYS A 127 -4.60 -2.43 -0.74
C LYS A 127 -4.54 -3.80 -0.04
N SER A 128 -4.00 -3.85 1.18
CA SER A 128 -3.92 -5.09 1.96
C SER A 128 -5.29 -5.66 2.34
N THR A 129 -6.35 -4.83 2.45
CA THR A 129 -7.73 -5.32 2.62
C THR A 129 -8.21 -6.03 1.35
N ALA A 130 -7.96 -5.48 0.17
CA ALA A 130 -8.28 -6.12 -1.10
C ALA A 130 -7.56 -7.46 -1.25
N LEU A 131 -6.27 -7.54 -0.87
CA LEU A 131 -5.53 -8.81 -0.88
C LEU A 131 -6.16 -9.86 0.04
N LYS A 132 -6.55 -9.48 1.26
CA LYS A 132 -7.23 -10.40 2.20
C LYS A 132 -8.57 -10.91 1.65
N VAL A 133 -9.29 -10.07 0.91
CA VAL A 133 -10.55 -10.45 0.26
C VAL A 133 -10.28 -11.42 -0.89
N LEU A 134 -9.34 -11.09 -1.78
CA LEU A 134 -8.97 -11.95 -2.89
C LEU A 134 -8.39 -13.29 -2.42
N SER A 135 -7.69 -13.32 -1.28
CA SER A 135 -7.09 -14.55 -0.76
C SER A 135 -8.09 -15.44 -0.01
N GLY A 136 -9.37 -15.07 0.05
CA GLY A 136 -10.39 -15.78 0.82
C GLY A 136 -10.26 -15.68 2.34
N LYS A 137 -9.26 -14.96 2.87
CA LYS A 137 -9.07 -14.78 4.33
C LYS A 137 -10.10 -13.83 4.94
N LEU A 138 -10.71 -12.98 4.12
CA LEU A 138 -11.76 -12.04 4.51
C LEU A 138 -12.93 -12.13 3.53
N LYS A 139 -14.08 -12.61 3.98
CA LYS A 139 -15.30 -12.59 3.16
C LYS A 139 -15.78 -11.13 2.98
N PRO A 140 -16.06 -10.66 1.75
CA PRO A 140 -16.63 -9.35 1.54
C PRO A 140 -18.05 -9.31 2.11
N ASN A 141 -18.41 -8.20 2.75
CA ASN A 141 -19.72 -8.06 3.41
C ASN A 141 -20.64 -7.06 2.71
N LEU A 142 -20.22 -6.52 1.56
CA LEU A 142 -20.97 -5.59 0.73
C LEU A 142 -21.47 -4.35 1.51
N GLY A 143 -20.71 -3.93 2.52
CA GLY A 143 -21.06 -2.82 3.41
C GLY A 143 -22.01 -3.18 4.57
N ARG A 144 -22.56 -4.40 4.60
CA ARG A 144 -23.43 -4.92 5.67
C ARG A 144 -22.59 -5.67 6.72
N PHE A 145 -22.20 -4.98 7.78
CA PHE A 145 -21.38 -5.55 8.85
C PHE A 145 -22.20 -6.23 9.96
N ASP A 146 -23.45 -5.80 10.21
CA ASP A 146 -24.33 -6.41 11.22
C ASP A 146 -24.93 -7.74 10.76
N SER A 147 -25.26 -7.83 9.46
CA SER A 147 -25.82 -9.02 8.82
C SER A 147 -25.04 -9.34 7.53
N PRO A 148 -23.81 -9.90 7.66
CA PRO A 148 -22.95 -10.14 6.52
C PRO A 148 -23.56 -11.19 5.58
N PRO A 149 -23.59 -10.94 4.26
CA PRO A 149 -24.18 -11.85 3.27
C PRO A 149 -23.43 -13.18 3.16
N ASP A 150 -24.13 -14.19 2.66
CA ASP A 150 -23.53 -15.46 2.25
C ASP A 150 -22.85 -15.38 0.88
N TRP A 151 -21.99 -16.34 0.58
CA TRP A 151 -21.25 -16.39 -0.69
C TRP A 151 -22.15 -16.37 -1.93
N LYS A 152 -23.35 -16.97 -1.86
CA LYS A 152 -24.32 -16.93 -2.97
C LYS A 152 -24.69 -15.49 -3.35
N GLU A 153 -24.92 -14.66 -2.34
CA GLU A 153 -25.29 -13.26 -2.55
C GLU A 153 -24.09 -12.42 -2.99
N VAL A 154 -22.89 -12.70 -2.45
CA VAL A 154 -21.63 -12.10 -2.92
C VAL A 154 -21.40 -12.41 -4.41
N LEU A 155 -21.58 -13.65 -4.83
CA LEU A 155 -21.42 -14.06 -6.23
C LEU A 155 -22.48 -13.41 -7.13
N GLN A 156 -23.71 -13.26 -6.63
CA GLN A 156 -24.77 -12.56 -7.34
C GLN A 156 -24.45 -11.06 -7.52
N TYR A 157 -23.85 -10.44 -6.52
CA TYR A 157 -23.41 -9.04 -6.59
C TYR A 157 -22.33 -8.85 -7.66
N PHE A 158 -21.36 -9.77 -7.77
CA PHE A 158 -20.32 -9.72 -8.79
C PHE A 158 -20.74 -10.32 -10.15
N ARG A 159 -22.02 -10.64 -10.35
CA ARG A 159 -22.50 -11.36 -11.53
C ARG A 159 -22.13 -10.65 -12.84
N GLY A 160 -21.58 -11.40 -13.79
CA GLY A 160 -21.15 -10.87 -15.09
C GLY A 160 -19.80 -10.14 -15.08
N SER A 161 -19.06 -10.19 -13.96
CA SER A 161 -17.69 -9.70 -13.87
C SER A 161 -16.68 -10.85 -13.78
N GLU A 162 -15.41 -10.58 -14.07
CA GLU A 162 -14.32 -11.56 -13.92
C GLU A 162 -14.15 -12.04 -12.47
N LEU A 163 -14.51 -11.20 -11.50
CA LEU A 163 -14.46 -11.54 -10.08
C LEU A 163 -15.44 -12.65 -9.71
N GLN A 164 -16.56 -12.78 -10.42
CA GLN A 164 -17.49 -13.89 -10.20
C GLN A 164 -16.78 -15.23 -10.45
N ASN A 165 -16.09 -15.34 -11.59
CA ASN A 165 -15.35 -16.55 -11.95
C ASN A 165 -14.23 -16.80 -10.95
N TYR A 166 -13.48 -15.77 -10.56
CA TYR A 166 -12.43 -15.89 -9.56
C TYR A 166 -12.97 -16.41 -8.21
N PHE A 167 -14.04 -15.82 -7.68
CA PHE A 167 -14.62 -16.27 -6.41
C PHE A 167 -15.25 -17.67 -6.51
N ASN A 168 -15.83 -18.04 -7.64
CA ASN A 168 -16.27 -19.43 -7.86
C ASN A 168 -15.10 -20.39 -7.75
N ARG A 169 -13.96 -20.11 -8.40
CA ARG A 169 -12.76 -20.95 -8.28
C ARG A 169 -12.20 -20.99 -6.87
N VAL A 170 -12.21 -19.86 -6.14
CA VAL A 170 -11.79 -19.84 -4.72
C VAL A 170 -12.67 -20.78 -3.87
N LEU A 171 -13.96 -20.91 -4.17
CA LEU A 171 -14.90 -21.73 -3.42
C LEU A 171 -14.99 -23.20 -3.89
N GLU A 172 -14.91 -23.43 -5.19
CA GLU A 172 -15.12 -24.75 -5.82
C GLU A 172 -13.79 -25.49 -6.05
N ASP A 173 -12.77 -24.79 -6.58
CA ASP A 173 -11.47 -25.39 -6.92
C ASP A 173 -10.48 -25.38 -5.75
N ASN A 174 -10.86 -24.80 -4.59
CA ASN A 174 -9.99 -24.60 -3.43
C ASN A 174 -8.63 -23.95 -3.79
N LEU A 175 -8.66 -22.87 -4.59
CA LEU A 175 -7.44 -22.15 -4.99
C LEU A 175 -6.54 -21.88 -3.79
N ILE A 176 -5.29 -22.33 -3.88
CA ILE A 176 -4.30 -22.12 -2.83
C ILE A 176 -3.69 -20.74 -3.03
N ALA A 177 -3.98 -19.82 -2.10
CA ALA A 177 -3.44 -18.46 -2.12
C ALA A 177 -2.25 -18.31 -1.16
N VAL A 178 -1.13 -17.81 -1.69
CA VAL A 178 0.08 -17.46 -0.94
C VAL A 178 0.20 -15.95 -0.87
N ILE A 179 0.47 -15.44 0.33
CA ILE A 179 0.63 -14.01 0.57
C ILE A 179 1.99 -13.77 1.22
N LYS A 180 2.86 -13.02 0.54
CA LYS A 180 4.00 -12.38 1.19
C LYS A 180 3.48 -11.18 1.98
N PRO A 181 3.63 -11.15 3.31
CA PRO A 181 3.11 -10.04 4.13
C PRO A 181 3.91 -8.75 3.92
N GLN A 182 3.25 -7.60 4.05
CA GLN A 182 3.88 -6.28 3.96
C GLN A 182 5.04 -6.12 4.97
N PHE A 183 4.77 -6.37 6.26
CA PHE A 183 5.73 -6.21 7.34
C PHE A 183 6.55 -7.48 7.57
N VAL A 184 7.80 -7.48 7.10
CA VAL A 184 8.73 -8.61 7.28
C VAL A 184 9.30 -8.71 8.69
N ASP A 185 9.24 -7.64 9.49
CA ASP A 185 9.71 -7.61 10.88
C ASP A 185 8.96 -8.58 11.81
N ASN A 186 7.79 -9.06 11.38
CA ASN A 186 7.02 -10.05 12.12
C ASN A 186 7.41 -11.49 11.77
N ILE A 187 8.17 -11.72 10.69
CA ILE A 187 8.59 -13.06 10.26
C ILE A 187 9.49 -13.73 11.32
N PRO A 188 10.52 -13.06 11.90
CA PRO A 188 11.33 -13.64 12.97
C PRO A 188 10.55 -14.06 14.22
N LYS A 189 9.38 -13.45 14.46
CA LYS A 189 8.53 -13.81 15.60
C LYS A 189 7.77 -15.12 15.38
N ALA A 190 7.48 -15.44 14.11
CA ALA A 190 6.71 -16.62 13.73
C ALA A 190 7.60 -17.80 13.28
N VAL A 191 8.78 -17.51 12.74
CA VAL A 191 9.70 -18.50 12.17
C VAL A 191 11.08 -18.32 12.79
N ARG A 192 11.57 -19.38 13.44
CA ARG A 192 12.89 -19.44 14.07
C ARG A 192 13.70 -20.59 13.48
N GLY A 193 15.02 -20.41 13.45
CA GLY A 193 15.98 -21.41 12.97
C GLY A 193 16.83 -20.91 11.80
N ASN A 194 17.63 -21.82 11.28
CA ASN A 194 18.57 -21.57 10.20
C ASN A 194 17.83 -21.40 8.85
N VAL A 195 18.26 -20.42 8.06
CA VAL A 195 17.64 -20.05 6.78
C VAL A 195 17.60 -21.23 5.80
N ARG A 196 18.74 -21.90 5.59
CA ARG A 196 18.85 -23.01 4.65
C ARG A 196 17.93 -24.17 5.02
N GLN A 197 17.98 -24.59 6.29
CA GLN A 197 17.16 -25.69 6.79
C GLN A 197 15.66 -25.43 6.62
N ILE A 198 15.22 -24.17 6.84
CA ILE A 198 13.82 -23.80 6.67
C ILE A 198 13.39 -23.87 5.21
N LEU A 199 14.23 -23.35 4.29
CA LEU A 199 13.94 -23.34 2.86
C LEU A 199 13.97 -24.75 2.27
N GLU A 200 14.96 -25.58 2.62
CA GLU A 200 15.05 -26.98 2.20
C GLU A 200 13.84 -27.78 2.70
N LYS A 201 13.50 -27.67 3.99
CA LYS A 201 12.30 -28.33 4.55
C LYS A 201 11.01 -27.89 3.85
N ARG A 202 10.93 -26.62 3.45
CA ARG A 202 9.79 -26.12 2.69
C ARG A 202 9.79 -26.68 1.26
N ALA A 203 10.94 -26.70 0.61
CA ALA A 203 11.08 -27.24 -0.74
C ALA A 203 10.72 -28.73 -0.79
N GLU A 204 11.19 -29.53 0.17
CA GLU A 204 10.80 -30.93 0.31
C GLU A 204 9.29 -31.10 0.44
N LYS A 205 8.65 -30.33 1.34
CA LYS A 205 7.21 -30.39 1.56
C LYS A 205 6.40 -30.04 0.29
N GLU A 206 6.87 -29.07 -0.47
CA GLU A 206 6.19 -28.56 -1.67
C GLU A 206 6.62 -29.30 -2.95
N THR A 207 7.49 -30.33 -2.83
CA THR A 207 8.10 -31.03 -3.98
C THR A 207 8.74 -30.03 -4.97
N TYR A 208 9.45 -29.05 -4.44
CA TYR A 208 10.20 -28.06 -5.20
C TYR A 208 11.62 -28.60 -5.46
N PRO A 209 12.10 -28.66 -6.70
CA PRO A 209 13.41 -29.22 -7.02
C PRO A 209 14.55 -28.51 -6.29
N LEU A 210 15.51 -29.27 -5.74
CA LEU A 210 16.66 -28.69 -5.03
C LEU A 210 17.57 -27.86 -5.96
N GLU A 211 17.68 -28.23 -7.24
CA GLU A 211 18.42 -27.45 -8.24
C GLU A 211 17.79 -26.06 -8.47
N ASP A 212 16.46 -26.01 -8.52
CA ASP A 212 15.71 -24.76 -8.61
C ASP A 212 15.84 -23.94 -7.32
N LEU A 213 15.98 -24.60 -6.16
CA LEU A 213 16.20 -23.94 -4.88
C LEU A 213 17.57 -23.25 -4.84
N GLU A 214 18.63 -23.94 -5.26
CA GLU A 214 19.97 -23.36 -5.34
C GLU A 214 20.00 -22.17 -6.33
N THR A 215 19.33 -22.31 -7.47
CA THR A 215 19.18 -21.20 -8.43
C THR A 215 18.45 -20.01 -7.80
N LEU A 216 17.36 -20.25 -7.07
CA LEU A 216 16.61 -19.21 -6.36
C LEU A 216 17.45 -18.51 -5.29
N LEU A 217 18.22 -19.27 -4.51
CA LEU A 217 19.13 -18.74 -3.49
C LEU A 217 20.22 -17.86 -4.08
N GLN A 218 20.76 -18.24 -5.24
CA GLN A 218 21.76 -17.43 -5.96
C GLN A 218 21.14 -16.16 -6.53
N VAL A 219 19.98 -16.25 -7.20
CA VAL A 219 19.31 -15.08 -7.81
C VAL A 219 18.89 -14.06 -6.75
N LEU A 220 18.48 -14.51 -5.56
CA LEU A 220 18.09 -13.63 -4.47
C LEU A 220 19.25 -13.23 -3.55
N ASP A 221 20.50 -13.51 -3.92
CA ASP A 221 21.68 -13.23 -3.08
C ASP A 221 21.45 -13.69 -1.62
N LEU A 222 21.01 -14.94 -1.45
CA LEU A 222 20.75 -15.57 -0.14
C LEU A 222 21.83 -16.60 0.25
N ALA A 223 22.67 -17.02 -0.70
CA ALA A 223 23.70 -18.03 -0.45
C ALA A 223 24.62 -17.68 0.75
N GLN A 224 25.02 -16.41 0.87
CA GLN A 224 25.89 -15.94 1.96
C GLN A 224 25.20 -15.80 3.32
N VAL A 225 23.87 -15.94 3.39
CA VAL A 225 23.10 -15.88 4.64
C VAL A 225 22.42 -17.20 5.00
N CYS A 226 22.61 -18.25 4.18
CA CYS A 226 22.06 -19.58 4.40
C CYS A 226 22.42 -20.16 5.78
N ASP A 227 23.63 -19.90 6.28
CA ASP A 227 24.10 -20.40 7.57
C ASP A 227 23.62 -19.56 8.78
N ARG A 228 22.98 -18.42 8.54
CA ARG A 228 22.46 -17.55 9.60
C ARG A 228 21.07 -18.01 10.06
N ASN A 229 20.72 -17.61 11.27
CA ASN A 229 19.35 -17.74 11.76
C ASN A 229 18.49 -16.58 11.24
N VAL A 230 17.21 -16.86 10.98
CA VAL A 230 16.22 -15.87 10.47
C VAL A 230 16.16 -14.63 11.38
N GLU A 231 16.33 -14.80 12.68
CA GLU A 231 16.29 -13.71 13.68
C GLU A 231 17.44 -12.72 13.56
N ASN A 232 18.54 -13.13 12.91
CA ASN A 232 19.75 -12.32 12.74
C ASN A 232 19.82 -11.66 11.36
N LEU A 233 18.81 -11.84 10.52
CA LEU A 233 18.77 -11.25 9.18
C LEU A 233 18.40 -9.77 9.25
N SER A 234 19.05 -8.96 8.40
CA SER A 234 18.66 -7.58 8.13
C SER A 234 17.32 -7.50 7.41
N GLY A 235 16.69 -6.33 7.37
CA GLY A 235 15.39 -6.13 6.69
C GLY A 235 15.42 -6.53 5.21
N GLY A 236 16.50 -6.21 4.48
CA GLY A 236 16.66 -6.61 3.08
C GLY A 236 16.84 -8.12 2.92
N GLU A 237 17.60 -8.77 3.79
CA GLU A 237 17.76 -10.23 3.78
C GLU A 237 16.44 -10.94 4.15
N LEU A 238 15.71 -10.43 5.15
CA LEU A 238 14.37 -10.91 5.52
C LEU A 238 13.37 -10.79 4.38
N GLN A 239 13.42 -9.69 3.64
CA GLN A 239 12.58 -9.47 2.48
C GLN A 239 12.85 -10.50 1.39
N ARG A 240 14.12 -10.74 1.05
CA ARG A 240 14.50 -11.75 0.05
C ARG A 240 14.15 -13.17 0.51
N PHE A 241 14.36 -13.48 1.80
CA PHE A 241 13.91 -14.72 2.40
C PHE A 241 12.38 -14.91 2.29
N ALA A 242 11.59 -13.87 2.56
CA ALA A 242 10.14 -13.92 2.44
C ALA A 242 9.66 -14.16 1.00
N ILE A 243 10.35 -13.57 0.01
CA ILE A 243 10.10 -13.80 -1.41
C ILE A 243 10.44 -15.26 -1.77
N ALA A 244 11.60 -15.76 -1.33
CA ALA A 244 12.01 -17.15 -1.56
C ALA A 244 10.99 -18.14 -0.98
N MET A 245 10.58 -17.95 0.29
CA MET A 245 9.54 -18.77 0.94
C MET A 245 8.22 -18.78 0.16
N SER A 246 7.83 -17.63 -0.39
CA SER A 246 6.60 -17.50 -1.16
C SER A 246 6.73 -18.16 -2.54
N ALA A 247 7.90 -18.09 -3.17
CA ALA A 247 8.18 -18.67 -4.48
C ALA A 247 8.26 -20.20 -4.45
N ILE A 248 8.82 -20.78 -3.39
CA ILE A 248 8.93 -22.24 -3.19
C ILE A 248 7.54 -22.88 -3.01
N GLN A 249 6.59 -22.15 -2.43
CA GLN A 249 5.27 -22.67 -2.16
C GLN A 249 4.48 -22.87 -3.47
N ARG A 250 3.94 -24.07 -3.68
CA ARG A 250 3.05 -24.32 -4.83
C ARG A 250 1.68 -23.73 -4.55
N ALA A 251 1.27 -22.79 -5.40
CA ALA A 251 0.03 -22.04 -5.22
C ALA A 251 -0.57 -21.66 -6.58
N ASP A 252 -1.88 -21.45 -6.61
CA ASP A 252 -2.60 -20.96 -7.79
C ASP A 252 -2.62 -19.43 -7.82
N VAL A 253 -2.54 -18.80 -6.64
CA VAL A 253 -2.57 -17.35 -6.48
C VAL A 253 -1.37 -16.89 -5.63
N TYR A 254 -0.51 -16.07 -6.22
CA TYR A 254 0.60 -15.44 -5.54
C TYR A 254 0.30 -13.96 -5.32
N MET A 255 0.33 -13.52 -4.07
CA MET A 255 0.13 -12.12 -3.70
C MET A 255 1.38 -11.57 -3.00
N MET A 256 1.99 -10.57 -3.61
CA MET A 256 3.21 -9.94 -3.11
C MET A 256 2.89 -8.55 -2.57
N ASP A 257 2.80 -8.39 -1.24
CA ASP A 257 2.56 -7.09 -0.60
C ASP A 257 3.90 -6.38 -0.34
N GLU A 258 4.18 -5.33 -1.12
CA GLU A 258 5.40 -4.52 -1.10
C GLU A 258 6.71 -5.34 -1.12
N PRO A 259 6.98 -6.09 -2.22
CA PRO A 259 8.19 -6.89 -2.37
C PRO A 259 9.49 -6.08 -2.52
N SER A 260 9.46 -4.81 -2.92
CA SER A 260 10.65 -3.97 -3.11
C SER A 260 11.17 -3.30 -1.83
N SER A 261 10.39 -3.33 -0.73
CA SER A 261 10.75 -2.69 0.54
C SER A 261 12.09 -3.19 1.11
N TYR A 262 12.91 -2.25 1.59
CA TYR A 262 14.28 -2.48 2.12
C TYR A 262 15.32 -2.98 1.12
N LEU A 263 14.95 -3.24 -0.14
CA LEU A 263 15.89 -3.68 -1.17
C LEU A 263 16.58 -2.48 -1.83
N ASP A 264 17.86 -2.65 -2.16
CA ASP A 264 18.56 -1.74 -3.07
C ASP A 264 18.13 -1.95 -4.53
N VAL A 265 18.56 -1.06 -5.43
CA VAL A 265 18.12 -1.04 -6.83
C VAL A 265 18.37 -2.38 -7.53
N ASN A 266 19.53 -3.00 -7.33
CA ASN A 266 19.88 -4.28 -7.97
C ASN A 266 19.01 -5.41 -7.43
N GLN A 267 18.88 -5.49 -6.10
CA GLN A 267 18.05 -6.49 -5.42
C GLN A 267 16.57 -6.38 -5.81
N ARG A 268 16.05 -5.16 -6.04
CA ARG A 268 14.68 -4.96 -6.54
C ARG A 268 14.45 -5.62 -7.89
N LEU A 269 15.38 -5.44 -8.84
CA LEU A 269 15.27 -6.04 -10.17
C LEU A 269 15.37 -7.57 -10.12
N LYS A 270 16.28 -8.10 -9.29
CA LYS A 270 16.40 -9.56 -9.05
C LYS A 270 15.13 -10.15 -8.44
N ALA A 271 14.59 -9.52 -7.39
CA ALA A 271 13.33 -9.90 -6.77
C ALA A 271 12.17 -9.85 -7.79
N ALA A 272 12.13 -8.80 -8.60
CA ALA A 272 11.09 -8.64 -9.60
C ALA A 272 11.15 -9.74 -10.67
N LYS A 273 12.35 -10.13 -11.11
CA LYS A 273 12.55 -11.26 -12.02
C LYS A 273 12.03 -12.57 -11.43
N VAL A 274 12.31 -12.84 -10.16
CA VAL A 274 11.79 -14.04 -9.46
C VAL A 274 10.26 -14.02 -9.42
N ILE A 275 9.64 -12.88 -9.11
CA ILE A 275 8.18 -12.76 -9.06
C ILE A 275 7.56 -12.98 -10.44
N ARG A 276 8.14 -12.42 -11.52
CA ARG A 276 7.66 -12.69 -12.89
C ARG A 276 7.81 -14.15 -13.28
N ASN A 277 8.84 -14.86 -12.79
CA ASN A 277 9.02 -16.29 -13.06
C ASN A 277 7.96 -17.18 -12.38
N LEU A 278 7.18 -16.65 -11.41
CA LEU A 278 6.03 -17.36 -10.85
C LEU A 278 4.83 -17.42 -11.82
N LEU A 279 4.87 -16.61 -12.88
CA LEU A 279 3.82 -16.53 -13.87
C LEU A 279 3.72 -17.84 -14.66
N ASP A 280 2.51 -18.37 -14.72
CA ASP A 280 2.11 -19.50 -15.52
C ASP A 280 0.71 -19.20 -16.07
N ILE A 281 0.34 -19.81 -17.18
CA ILE A 281 -0.92 -19.61 -17.91
C ILE A 281 -2.14 -19.74 -16.99
N GLN A 282 -2.04 -20.59 -15.94
CA GLN A 282 -3.14 -20.85 -15.01
C GLN A 282 -3.04 -20.10 -13.67
N LYS A 283 -1.89 -19.49 -13.38
CA LYS A 283 -1.60 -18.84 -12.09
C LYS A 283 -1.99 -17.37 -12.10
N TYR A 284 -2.43 -16.89 -10.96
CA TYR A 284 -2.71 -15.48 -10.71
C TYR A 284 -1.55 -14.86 -9.92
N VAL A 285 -1.04 -13.71 -10.38
CA VAL A 285 -0.02 -12.97 -9.63
C VAL A 285 -0.52 -11.55 -9.38
N VAL A 286 -0.58 -11.15 -8.12
CA VAL A 286 -0.96 -9.80 -7.70
C VAL A 286 0.19 -9.17 -6.93
N VAL A 287 0.64 -8.00 -7.36
CA VAL A 287 1.74 -7.28 -6.73
C VAL A 287 1.24 -5.93 -6.23
N VAL A 288 1.55 -5.59 -4.98
CA VAL A 288 1.37 -4.24 -4.44
C VAL A 288 2.72 -3.56 -4.41
N GLU A 289 2.85 -2.42 -5.09
CA GLU A 289 4.10 -1.67 -5.13
C GLU A 289 3.86 -0.16 -5.03
N HIS A 290 4.87 0.53 -4.50
CA HIS A 290 4.94 2.00 -4.48
C HIS A 290 6.05 2.53 -5.39
N ASP A 291 7.01 1.68 -5.72
CA ASP A 291 8.07 2.02 -6.66
C ASP A 291 7.53 1.81 -8.09
N LEU A 292 7.27 2.91 -8.79
CA LEU A 292 6.73 2.89 -10.15
C LEU A 292 7.67 2.19 -11.13
N SER A 293 8.99 2.21 -10.91
CA SER A 293 9.95 1.54 -11.79
C SER A 293 9.88 0.02 -11.66
N VAL A 294 9.73 -0.48 -10.43
CA VAL A 294 9.55 -1.91 -10.15
C VAL A 294 8.18 -2.37 -10.62
N LEU A 295 7.15 -1.55 -10.41
CA LEU A 295 5.79 -1.83 -10.85
C LEU A 295 5.71 -1.93 -12.39
N ASP A 296 6.39 -1.04 -13.11
CA ASP A 296 6.49 -1.05 -14.58
C ASP A 296 7.15 -2.33 -15.09
N TYR A 297 8.25 -2.73 -14.47
CA TYR A 297 8.94 -3.98 -14.82
C TYR A 297 8.13 -5.23 -14.48
N LEU A 298 7.35 -5.22 -13.39
CA LEU A 298 6.63 -6.40 -12.90
C LEU A 298 5.31 -6.67 -13.60
N SER A 299 4.53 -5.62 -13.83
CA SER A 299 3.10 -5.75 -14.09
C SER A 299 2.80 -5.87 -15.58
N ASP A 300 1.67 -6.50 -15.91
CA ASP A 300 1.07 -6.45 -17.24
C ASP A 300 -0.11 -5.49 -17.27
N PHE A 301 -0.81 -5.37 -16.14
CA PHE A 301 -1.90 -4.42 -15.92
C PHE A 301 -1.75 -3.76 -14.56
N ILE A 302 -2.25 -2.53 -14.43
CA ILE A 302 -2.23 -1.78 -13.17
C ILE A 302 -3.65 -1.35 -12.80
N CYS A 303 -4.02 -1.59 -11.54
CA CYS A 303 -5.14 -0.90 -10.89
C CYS A 303 -4.60 0.19 -9.97
N CYS A 304 -5.13 1.40 -10.12
CA CYS A 304 -4.87 2.49 -9.20
C CYS A 304 -5.90 2.44 -8.06
N LEU A 305 -5.44 2.68 -6.83
CA LEU A 305 -6.32 2.86 -5.69
C LEU A 305 -6.25 4.32 -5.22
N TYR A 306 -7.41 4.94 -5.13
CA TYR A 306 -7.55 6.32 -4.70
C TYR A 306 -8.60 6.49 -3.60
N GLY A 307 -8.61 7.67 -2.98
CA GLY A 307 -9.53 8.05 -1.91
C GLY A 307 -8.78 8.67 -0.74
N LYS A 308 -9.34 8.58 0.47
CA LYS A 308 -8.74 9.19 1.67
C LYS A 308 -8.22 8.11 2.64
N PRO A 309 -6.92 8.11 2.99
CA PRO A 309 -6.32 7.14 3.91
C PRO A 309 -7.12 6.96 5.21
N GLY A 310 -7.43 5.70 5.53
CA GLY A 310 -8.19 5.32 6.72
C GLY A 310 -9.67 5.68 6.68
N VAL A 311 -10.19 6.23 5.56
CA VAL A 311 -11.60 6.59 5.42
C VAL A 311 -12.30 5.74 4.36
N TYR A 312 -11.84 5.82 3.13
CA TYR A 312 -12.36 4.99 2.04
C TYR A 312 -11.31 4.80 0.97
N GLY A 313 -11.41 3.70 0.24
CA GLY A 313 -10.60 3.43 -0.94
C GLY A 313 -11.45 2.91 -2.07
N VAL A 314 -11.14 3.34 -3.29
CA VAL A 314 -11.79 2.89 -4.52
C VAL A 314 -10.71 2.30 -5.43
N VAL A 315 -10.98 1.13 -5.98
CA VAL A 315 -10.11 0.49 -6.97
C VAL A 315 -10.60 0.87 -8.37
N THR A 316 -9.72 1.41 -9.22
CA THR A 316 -10.05 1.68 -10.63
C THR A 316 -10.20 0.39 -11.42
N LEU A 317 -10.79 0.50 -12.60
CA LEU A 317 -10.63 -0.54 -13.62
C LEU A 317 -9.13 -0.75 -13.96
N PRO A 318 -8.75 -1.95 -14.44
CA PRO A 318 -7.37 -2.22 -14.84
C PRO A 318 -7.01 -1.41 -16.10
N PHE A 319 -5.83 -0.79 -16.07
CA PHE A 319 -5.23 -0.08 -17.18
C PHE A 319 -3.98 -0.82 -17.67
N SER A 320 -3.54 -0.53 -18.90
CA SER A 320 -2.18 -0.89 -19.30
C SER A 320 -1.17 -0.24 -18.36
N VAL A 321 0.01 -0.82 -18.23
CA VAL A 321 1.05 -0.36 -17.29
C VAL A 321 1.36 1.13 -17.47
N ARG A 322 1.65 1.54 -18.72
CA ARG A 322 1.99 2.93 -19.06
C ARG A 322 0.85 3.90 -18.75
N GLU A 323 -0.37 3.55 -19.12
CA GLU A 323 -1.55 4.39 -18.85
C GLU A 323 -1.81 4.49 -17.35
N GLY A 324 -1.76 3.37 -16.62
CA GLY A 324 -1.97 3.33 -15.18
C GLY A 324 -0.97 4.17 -14.41
N ILE A 325 0.31 4.12 -14.77
CA ILE A 325 1.36 4.95 -14.16
C ILE A 325 1.10 6.45 -14.44
N ASN A 326 0.77 6.82 -15.67
CA ASN A 326 0.48 8.22 -16.01
C ASN A 326 -0.77 8.74 -15.28
N ILE A 327 -1.86 7.96 -15.26
CA ILE A 327 -3.08 8.27 -14.49
C ILE A 327 -2.73 8.46 -13.01
N PHE A 328 -1.88 7.59 -12.47
CA PHE A 328 -1.42 7.71 -11.11
C PHE A 328 -0.64 9.01 -10.91
N LEU A 329 0.34 9.34 -11.74
CA LEU A 329 1.15 10.56 -11.62
C LEU A 329 0.32 11.84 -11.78
N ASP A 330 -0.58 11.88 -12.77
CA ASP A 330 -1.45 13.01 -13.08
C ASP A 330 -2.46 13.28 -11.96
N GLY A 331 -2.85 12.24 -11.20
CA GLY A 331 -3.85 12.38 -10.13
C GLY A 331 -5.29 12.45 -10.63
N PHE A 332 -5.52 12.08 -11.89
CA PHE A 332 -6.81 12.17 -12.57
C PHE A 332 -7.12 10.88 -13.34
N VAL A 333 -8.31 10.31 -13.11
CA VAL A 333 -8.81 9.12 -13.80
C VAL A 333 -9.76 9.55 -14.92
N PRO A 334 -9.35 9.49 -16.21
CA PRO A 334 -10.15 10.02 -17.31
C PRO A 334 -11.47 9.27 -17.51
N THR A 335 -11.47 7.95 -17.34
CA THR A 335 -12.64 7.09 -17.54
C THR A 335 -13.77 7.38 -16.55
N GLU A 336 -13.44 7.92 -15.39
CA GLU A 336 -14.40 8.25 -14.32
C GLU A 336 -14.59 9.78 -14.18
N ASN A 337 -13.89 10.56 -15.00
CA ASN A 337 -13.80 12.02 -14.90
C ASN A 337 -13.56 12.49 -13.45
N LEU A 338 -12.63 11.82 -12.76
CA LEU A 338 -12.42 11.99 -11.32
C LEU A 338 -10.99 12.38 -11.03
N ARG A 339 -10.80 13.53 -10.38
CA ARG A 339 -9.50 13.97 -9.84
C ARG A 339 -9.39 13.53 -8.38
N PHE A 340 -8.41 12.72 -8.05
CA PHE A 340 -8.16 12.24 -6.69
C PHE A 340 -6.97 12.91 -6.02
N ARG A 341 -6.17 13.68 -6.77
CA ARG A 341 -5.12 14.55 -6.24
C ARG A 341 -5.19 15.92 -6.92
N ASP A 342 -5.09 16.98 -6.12
CA ASP A 342 -5.18 18.35 -6.62
C ASP A 342 -3.99 18.68 -7.54
N GLU A 343 -2.79 18.26 -7.15
CA GLU A 343 -1.54 18.48 -7.86
C GLU A 343 -1.03 17.21 -8.55
N SER A 344 -0.51 17.37 -9.76
CA SER A 344 0.22 16.31 -10.48
C SER A 344 1.61 16.11 -9.86
N LEU A 345 2.10 14.87 -9.85
CA LEU A 345 3.48 14.58 -9.48
C LEU A 345 4.38 14.92 -10.67
N SER A 346 4.99 16.10 -10.65
CA SER A 346 6.01 16.49 -11.62
C SER A 346 7.39 16.18 -11.08
N PHE A 347 8.20 15.49 -11.87
CA PHE A 347 9.63 15.40 -11.60
C PHE A 347 10.26 16.71 -12.08
N LYS A 348 10.87 17.46 -11.17
CA LYS A 348 11.76 18.54 -11.56
C LYS A 348 12.96 17.89 -12.22
N MET A 349 13.00 17.88 -13.55
CA MET A 349 14.30 17.86 -14.20
C MET A 349 14.97 19.14 -13.72
N ALA A 350 16.19 19.03 -13.18
CA ALA A 350 16.96 20.21 -12.89
C ALA A 350 17.19 20.90 -14.24
N ASP A 351 16.32 21.84 -14.60
CA ASP A 351 16.61 22.78 -15.65
C ASP A 351 17.96 23.40 -15.28
N GLN A 352 18.94 23.27 -16.17
CA GLN A 352 20.30 23.78 -15.99
C GLN A 352 20.34 25.33 -15.88
N ASP A 353 19.19 26.00 -15.89
CA ASP A 353 19.04 27.45 -16.07
C ASP A 353 18.55 28.21 -14.82
N SER A 354 18.57 27.60 -13.64
CA SER A 354 18.53 28.37 -12.38
C SER A 354 19.89 28.37 -11.70
N ASP A 355 20.89 28.92 -12.39
CA ASP A 355 22.09 29.52 -11.79
C ASP A 355 21.67 30.74 -10.95
N GLN A 356 20.85 30.52 -9.92
CA GLN A 356 21.05 31.33 -8.73
C GLN A 356 22.40 30.88 -8.22
N GLU A 357 23.42 31.74 -8.34
CA GLU A 357 24.67 31.61 -7.60
C GLU A 357 24.32 31.50 -6.11
N ILE A 358 24.01 30.28 -5.65
CA ILE A 358 23.97 29.96 -4.25
C ILE A 358 25.39 30.19 -3.81
N LYS A 359 25.65 31.36 -3.21
CA LYS A 359 26.95 31.70 -2.64
C LYS A 359 27.34 30.55 -1.71
N LYS A 360 28.29 29.73 -2.16
CA LYS A 360 28.81 28.60 -1.39
C LYS A 360 29.64 29.21 -0.25
N PHE A 361 29.02 29.42 0.91
CA PHE A 361 29.61 30.21 2.01
C PHE A 361 30.67 29.43 2.81
N ALA A 362 30.55 28.11 2.91
CA ALA A 362 31.57 27.26 3.52
C ALA A 362 31.76 25.98 2.71
N LEU A 363 33.03 25.64 2.48
CA LEU A 363 33.47 24.39 1.91
C LEU A 363 33.98 23.52 3.07
N ASN A 364 33.23 22.48 3.41
CA ASN A 364 33.64 21.52 4.41
C ASN A 364 34.32 20.35 3.71
N GLN A 365 35.48 19.95 4.20
CA GLN A 365 36.25 18.83 3.66
C GLN A 365 36.28 17.71 4.69
N TYR A 366 36.19 16.48 4.21
CA TYR A 366 36.51 15.29 5.02
C TYR A 366 37.71 14.58 4.40
N PRO A 367 38.66 14.11 5.24
CA PRO A 367 39.86 13.44 4.74
C PRO A 367 39.51 12.04 4.21
N HIS A 368 40.53 11.34 3.71
CA HIS A 368 40.41 9.90 3.48
C HIS A 368 40.05 9.20 4.81
N LEU A 369 39.07 8.31 4.78
CA LEU A 369 38.62 7.57 5.96
C LEU A 369 38.63 6.08 5.67
N VAL A 370 39.22 5.32 6.58
CA VAL A 370 39.17 3.85 6.57
C VAL A 370 38.43 3.37 7.81
N LYS A 371 37.61 2.34 7.62
CA LYS A 371 36.97 1.62 8.72
C LYS A 371 36.99 0.12 8.45
N VAL A 372 37.50 -0.65 9.40
CA VAL A 372 37.50 -2.11 9.40
C VAL A 372 36.56 -2.61 10.50
N GLN A 373 35.59 -3.43 10.13
CA GLN A 373 34.63 -4.06 11.03
C GLN A 373 34.56 -5.56 10.74
N GLY A 374 35.38 -6.33 11.44
CA GLY A 374 35.49 -7.78 11.21
C GLY A 374 35.95 -8.07 9.77
N ASN A 375 35.06 -8.65 8.97
CA ASN A 375 35.35 -9.01 7.57
C ASN A 375 34.99 -7.89 6.56
N PHE A 376 34.49 -6.74 7.05
CA PHE A 376 34.08 -5.63 6.22
C PHE A 376 35.10 -4.49 6.31
N THR A 377 35.56 -4.00 5.16
CA THR A 377 36.44 -2.82 5.06
C THR A 377 35.76 -1.76 4.21
N LEU A 378 35.61 -0.56 4.78
CA LEU A 378 35.12 0.62 4.11
C LEU A 378 36.29 1.58 3.87
N ASN A 379 36.53 1.90 2.61
CA ASN A 379 37.46 2.94 2.19
C ASN A 379 36.64 4.10 1.62
N VAL A 380 36.87 5.31 2.15
CA VAL A 380 36.21 6.52 1.70
C VAL A 380 37.29 7.48 1.22
N GLU A 381 37.20 7.85 -0.07
CA GLU A 381 38.06 8.88 -0.64
C GLU A 381 37.74 10.25 -0.04
N ALA A 382 38.76 11.10 0.09
CA ALA A 382 38.57 12.47 0.57
C ALA A 382 37.58 13.21 -0.33
N GLY A 383 36.74 14.05 0.26
CA GLY A 383 35.73 14.78 -0.48
C GLY A 383 35.33 16.09 0.18
N GLU A 384 34.54 16.85 -0.55
CA GLU A 384 34.13 18.20 -0.18
C GLU A 384 32.60 18.32 -0.30
N PHE A 385 31.98 19.09 0.60
CA PHE A 385 30.56 19.42 0.52
C PHE A 385 30.31 20.85 1.01
N THR A 386 29.23 21.46 0.56
CA THR A 386 28.88 22.84 0.92
C THR A 386 27.58 22.93 1.72
N ASP A 387 27.40 24.03 2.45
CA ASP A 387 26.28 24.22 3.40
C ASP A 387 24.87 24.26 2.77
N SER A 388 24.77 24.28 1.44
CA SER A 388 23.49 24.45 0.71
C SER A 388 23.29 23.42 -0.41
N GLU A 389 23.99 22.30 -0.34
CA GLU A 389 23.85 21.19 -1.29
C GLU A 389 23.15 19.99 -0.66
N ILE A 390 22.34 19.30 -1.47
CA ILE A 390 21.77 17.99 -1.11
C ILE A 390 22.68 16.93 -1.73
N VAL A 391 23.40 16.20 -0.88
CA VAL A 391 24.24 15.07 -1.31
C VAL A 391 23.43 13.79 -1.23
N VAL A 392 23.34 13.07 -2.36
CA VAL A 392 22.63 11.78 -2.45
C VAL A 392 23.65 10.65 -2.46
N MET A 393 23.57 9.74 -1.49
CA MET A 393 24.39 8.54 -1.43
C MET A 393 23.64 7.35 -2.03
N LEU A 394 24.19 6.77 -3.10
CA LEU A 394 23.64 5.60 -3.79
C LEU A 394 24.59 4.41 -3.67
N GLY A 395 24.05 3.19 -3.80
CA GLY A 395 24.82 1.95 -3.80
C GLY A 395 24.06 0.79 -3.18
N GLU A 396 24.62 -0.41 -3.25
CA GLU A 396 23.99 -1.63 -2.72
C GLU A 396 23.91 -1.66 -1.18
N ASN A 397 23.00 -2.45 -0.64
CA ASN A 397 22.95 -2.68 0.80
C ASN A 397 24.25 -3.37 1.26
N GLY A 398 24.85 -2.86 2.32
CA GLY A 398 26.13 -3.36 2.82
C GLY A 398 27.38 -2.65 2.28
N THR A 399 27.27 -1.69 1.36
CA THR A 399 28.43 -0.90 0.89
C THR A 399 29.01 0.10 1.90
N GLY A 400 28.50 0.15 3.13
CA GLY A 400 29.01 1.03 4.19
C GLY A 400 28.45 2.45 4.23
N LYS A 401 27.39 2.78 3.45
CA LYS A 401 26.73 4.11 3.50
C LYS A 401 26.35 4.55 4.93
N THR A 402 25.70 3.68 5.68
CA THR A 402 25.33 3.96 7.08
C THR A 402 26.55 4.09 7.99
N THR A 403 27.60 3.31 7.74
CA THR A 403 28.86 3.38 8.48
C THR A 403 29.54 4.73 8.25
N PHE A 404 29.61 5.18 6.99
CA PHE A 404 30.14 6.49 6.63
C PHE A 404 29.37 7.64 7.28
N ILE A 405 28.03 7.61 7.25
CA ILE A 405 27.20 8.62 7.93
C ILE A 405 27.47 8.66 9.44
N ARG A 406 27.61 7.49 10.07
CA ARG A 406 27.93 7.40 11.51
C ARG A 406 29.34 7.93 11.82
N MET A 407 30.30 7.77 10.90
CA MET A 407 31.64 8.35 11.04
C MET A 407 31.58 9.88 10.95
N LEU A 408 30.88 10.42 9.94
CA LEU A 408 30.66 11.87 9.82
C LEU A 408 29.91 12.47 11.01
N ALA A 409 28.99 11.71 11.61
CA ALA A 409 28.26 12.12 12.82
C ALA A 409 29.09 12.03 14.12
N GLY A 410 30.35 11.55 14.05
CA GLY A 410 31.21 11.36 15.24
C GLY A 410 30.79 10.19 16.14
N LEU A 411 29.89 9.31 15.68
CA LEU A 411 29.43 8.14 16.42
C LEU A 411 30.37 6.93 16.28
N MET A 412 31.23 6.94 15.26
CA MET A 412 32.27 5.93 15.07
C MET A 412 33.59 6.58 14.63
N PRO A 413 34.72 6.26 15.29
CA PRO A 413 36.03 6.75 14.87
C PRO A 413 36.50 6.03 13.59
N SER A 414 37.32 6.70 12.78
CA SER A 414 38.09 6.06 11.71
C SER A 414 39.21 5.22 12.32
N ASP A 415 39.57 4.13 11.66
CA ASP A 415 40.69 3.28 12.06
C ASP A 415 42.04 3.77 11.48
N ASP A 416 41.99 4.80 10.62
CA ASP A 416 43.14 5.48 10.01
C ASP A 416 43.62 6.71 10.82
N ALA A 417 43.26 6.79 12.11
CA ALA A 417 43.61 7.89 13.02
C ALA A 417 44.88 7.62 13.81
#